data_AF-A0A3D1H4C9-F1
#
_entry.id   AF-A0A3D1H4C9-F1
#
_cell.length_a   1.000
_cell.length_b   1.000
_cell.length_c   1.000
_cell.angle_alpha   90.00
_cell.angle_beta   90.00
_cell.angle_gamma   90.00
#
_symmetry.space_group_name_H-M   'P 1'
#
loop_
_entity.id
_entity.type
_entity.pdbx_description
1 polymer ?
#
loop_
_entity_poly.entity_id
_entity_poly.type
_entity_poly.pdbx_seq_one_letter_code
_entity_poly.pdbx_strand_id
1 'polypeptide(L)' 'MRIISGLHKGFRFPEKNMPHARPTTDRAKEALFNILDQTYYFEDIKVLDLYSGLGRVALEFCSRRPTDITAVDFNLK' A
#
# COMPACT_ATOMS: atom_id res chain seq x y z
N MET A 1 -10.03 -0.89 -6.07
CA MET A 1 -9.10 -1.01 -4.94
C MET A 1 -9.14 0.27 -4.13
N ARG A 2 -9.06 0.16 -2.81
CA ARG A 2 -9.12 1.31 -1.90
C ARG A 2 -8.06 1.21 -0.81
N ILE A 3 -7.88 2.28 -0.05
CA ILE A 3 -7.18 2.23 1.23
C ILE A 3 -8.08 1.55 2.27
N ILE A 4 -7.57 0.51 2.94
CA ILE A 4 -8.34 -0.38 3.82
C ILE A 4 -8.49 0.21 5.23
N SER A 5 -7.45 0.82 5.77
CA SER A 5 -7.47 1.40 7.12
C SER A 5 -6.55 2.62 7.27
N GLY A 6 -6.43 3.14 8.50
CA GLY A 6 -5.63 4.32 8.80
C GLY A 6 -6.33 5.63 8.45
N LEU A 7 -5.55 6.71 8.38
CA LEU A 7 -6.02 8.09 8.20
C LEU A 7 -6.82 8.28 6.89
N HIS A 8 -6.44 7.60 5.83
CA HIS A 8 -7.04 7.73 4.49
C HIS A 8 -7.99 6.58 4.16
N LYS A 9 -8.50 5.86 5.19
CA LYS A 9 -9.44 4.74 5.02
C LYS A 9 -10.59 5.10 4.08
N GLY A 10 -10.85 4.22 3.13
CA GLY A 10 -11.95 4.37 2.16
C GLY A 10 -11.58 5.15 0.90
N PHE A 11 -10.42 5.79 0.83
CA PHE A 11 -9.94 6.44 -0.40
C PHE A 11 -9.85 5.41 -1.54
N ARG A 12 -10.59 5.66 -2.63
CA ARG A 12 -10.60 4.79 -3.80
C ARG A 12 -9.57 5.28 -4.82
N PHE A 13 -8.71 4.38 -5.27
CA PHE A 13 -7.77 4.72 -6.34
C PHE A 13 -8.53 4.89 -7.66
N PRO A 14 -8.13 5.88 -8.49
CA PRO A 14 -8.63 5.98 -9.86
C PRO A 14 -8.42 4.67 -10.61
N GLU A 15 -9.43 4.25 -11.34
CA GLU A 15 -9.30 3.08 -12.21
C GLU A 15 -8.50 3.47 -13.45
N LYS A 16 -7.28 2.95 -13.56
CA LYS A 16 -6.49 3.00 -14.78
C LYS A 16 -6.70 1.68 -15.52
N ASN A 17 -7.16 1.75 -16.76
CA ASN A 17 -7.45 0.56 -17.55
C ASN A 17 -6.13 -0.15 -17.90
N MET A 18 -5.86 -1.26 -17.22
CA MET A 18 -4.64 -2.06 -17.38
C MET A 18 -5.01 -3.54 -17.54
N PRO A 19 -5.34 -3.99 -18.76
CA PRO A 19 -5.95 -5.29 -19.01
C PRO A 19 -5.05 -6.49 -18.66
N HIS A 20 -3.73 -6.29 -18.56
CA HIS A 20 -2.75 -7.33 -18.22
C HIS A 20 -2.15 -7.15 -16.83
N ALA A 21 -2.55 -6.12 -16.07
CA ALA A 21 -2.06 -5.96 -14.72
C ALA A 21 -2.69 -7.03 -13.81
N ARG A 22 -1.89 -7.56 -12.87
CA ARG A 22 -2.39 -8.38 -11.76
C ARG A 22 -2.58 -7.47 -10.55
N PRO A 23 -3.79 -6.96 -10.27
CA PRO A 23 -4.00 -6.03 -9.19
C PRO A 23 -3.88 -6.73 -7.83
N THR A 24 -3.19 -6.08 -6.87
CA THR A 24 -3.28 -6.46 -5.46
C THR A 24 -4.69 -6.16 -4.95
N THR A 25 -5.49 -7.20 -4.75
CA THR A 25 -6.89 -7.05 -4.34
C THR A 25 -7.02 -6.45 -2.95
N ASP A 26 -8.16 -5.83 -2.64
CA ASP A 26 -8.44 -5.32 -1.29
C ASP A 26 -8.29 -6.43 -0.23
N ARG A 27 -8.73 -7.66 -0.54
CA ARG A 27 -8.59 -8.83 0.33
C ARG A 27 -7.13 -9.23 0.56
N ALA A 28 -6.30 -9.19 -0.48
CA ALA A 28 -4.88 -9.50 -0.35
C ALA A 28 -4.16 -8.46 0.51
N LYS A 29 -4.47 -7.17 0.33
CA LYS A 29 -3.94 -6.10 1.18
C LYS A 29 -4.41 -6.26 2.63
N GLU A 30 -5.69 -6.49 2.85
CA GLU A 30 -6.24 -6.69 4.20
C GLU A 30 -5.54 -7.84 4.93
N ALA A 31 -5.38 -9.00 4.28
CA ALA A 31 -4.67 -10.14 4.86
C ALA A 31 -3.21 -9.80 5.21
N LEU A 32 -2.48 -9.15 4.30
CA LEU A 32 -1.10 -8.73 4.53
C LEU A 32 -1.00 -7.79 5.75
N PHE A 33 -1.82 -6.73 5.75
CA PHE A 33 -1.72 -5.73 6.80
C PHE A 33 -2.24 -6.23 8.15
N ASN A 34 -3.17 -7.19 8.20
CA ASN A 34 -3.56 -7.84 9.45
C ASN A 34 -2.39 -8.59 10.09
N ILE A 35 -1.55 -9.27 9.28
CA ILE A 35 -0.35 -9.95 9.78
C ILE A 35 0.66 -8.91 10.28
N LEU A 36 0.88 -7.84 9.52
CA LEU A 36 1.85 -6.81 9.88
C LEU A 36 1.44 -6.01 11.14
N ASP A 37 0.15 -5.69 11.31
CA ASP A 37 -0.38 -4.99 12.51
C ASP A 37 -0.12 -5.78 13.80
N GLN A 38 -0.07 -7.10 13.72
CA GLN A 38 0.23 -7.97 14.86
C GLN A 38 1.73 -8.08 15.15
N THR A 39 2.58 -7.70 14.20
CA THR A 39 4.03 -7.91 14.26
C THR A 39 4.80 -6.61 14.52
N TYR A 40 4.28 -5.47 14.05
CA TYR A 40 4.98 -4.20 14.08
C TYR A 40 4.09 -3.05 14.55
N TYR A 41 4.69 -2.12 15.29
CA TYR A 41 4.12 -0.80 15.50
C TYR A 41 4.55 0.10 14.34
N PHE A 42 3.60 0.49 13.48
CA PHE A 42 3.95 1.22 12.26
C PHE A 42 4.70 2.51 12.56
N GLU A 43 4.31 3.24 13.60
CA GLU A 43 4.93 4.51 14.04
C GLU A 43 6.42 4.41 14.39
N ASP A 44 6.98 3.20 14.52
CA ASP A 44 8.39 2.95 14.86
C ASP A 44 9.22 2.34 13.73
N ILE A 45 8.61 2.09 12.56
CA ILE A 45 9.30 1.43 11.43
C ILE A 45 9.50 2.34 10.23
N LYS A 46 10.47 1.96 9.41
CA LYS A 46 10.67 2.49 8.05
C LYS A 46 10.26 1.42 7.05
N VAL A 47 9.63 1.83 5.96
CA VAL A 47 9.11 0.92 4.95
C VAL A 47 9.83 1.13 3.63
N LEU A 48 10.20 0.02 2.98
CA LEU A 48 10.68 0.00 1.59
C LEU A 48 9.72 -0.83 0.75
N ASP A 49 9.03 -0.19 -0.19
CA ASP A 49 8.14 -0.82 -1.17
C ASP A 49 8.87 -0.92 -2.52
N LEU A 50 9.29 -2.13 -2.88
CA LEU A 50 9.97 -2.42 -4.15
C LEU A 50 8.93 -2.85 -5.19
N TYR A 51 9.04 -2.32 -6.41
CA TYR A 51 8.06 -2.49 -7.48
C TYR A 51 6.69 -1.91 -7.09
N SER A 52 6.72 -0.70 -6.53
CA SER A 52 5.54 -0.06 -5.95
C SER A 52 4.40 0.17 -6.95
N GLY A 53 4.70 0.20 -8.26
CA GLY A 53 3.76 0.41 -9.35
C GLY A 53 2.95 1.68 -9.14
N LEU A 54 1.63 1.53 -8.99
CA LEU A 54 0.72 2.64 -8.67
C LEU A 54 0.77 3.08 -7.20
N GLY A 55 1.71 2.57 -6.40
CA GLY A 55 1.89 2.89 -4.98
C GLY A 55 0.78 2.38 -4.08
N ARG A 56 -0.03 1.39 -4.49
CA ARG A 56 -1.24 0.99 -3.73
C ARG A 56 -0.94 0.37 -2.36
N VAL A 57 0.26 -0.20 -2.18
CA VAL A 57 0.73 -0.78 -0.92
C VAL A 57 1.46 0.30 -0.12
N ALA A 58 2.42 1.02 -0.70
CA ALA A 58 3.04 2.20 -0.08
C ALA A 58 2.03 3.22 0.46
N LEU A 59 0.94 3.52 -0.27
CA LEU A 59 -0.11 4.42 0.18
C LEU A 59 -0.96 3.84 1.31
N GLU A 60 -1.09 2.51 1.39
CA GLU A 60 -1.71 1.85 2.54
C GLU A 60 -0.83 1.99 3.79
N PHE A 61 0.49 1.80 3.65
CA PHE A 61 1.44 2.09 4.73
C PHE A 61 1.36 3.56 5.14
N CYS A 62 1.35 4.50 4.21
CA CYS A 62 1.24 5.94 4.49
C CYS A 62 0.01 6.26 5.36
N SER A 63 -1.13 5.62 5.06
CA SER A 63 -2.35 5.74 5.87
C SER A 63 -2.17 5.28 7.32
N ARG A 64 -1.26 4.35 7.57
CA ARG A 64 -0.95 3.77 8.89
C ARG A 64 0.25 4.42 9.60
N ARG A 65 0.81 5.51 9.04
CA ARG A 65 1.79 6.40 9.68
C ARG A 65 3.13 5.78 10.12
N PRO A 66 3.89 5.12 9.25
CA PRO A 66 5.28 4.83 9.55
C PRO A 66 6.14 6.07 9.59
N THR A 67 7.33 5.93 10.20
CA THR A 67 8.30 7.04 10.30
C THR A 67 8.77 7.54 8.94
N ASP A 68 8.93 6.62 7.99
CA ASP A 68 9.40 6.90 6.64
C ASP A 68 8.95 5.81 5.65
N ILE A 69 8.75 6.20 4.40
CA ILE A 69 8.37 5.29 3.31
C ILE A 69 9.20 5.62 2.07
N THR A 70 10.01 4.67 1.64
CA THR A 70 10.66 4.69 0.34
C THR A 70 9.90 3.76 -0.60
N ALA A 71 9.35 4.31 -1.68
CA ALA A 71 8.70 3.53 -2.74
C ALA A 71 9.55 3.60 -4.01
N VAL A 72 9.92 2.44 -4.54
CA VAL A 72 10.76 2.33 -5.73
C VAL A 72 9.97 1.61 -6.81
N ASP A 73 9.91 2.22 -7.99
CA ASP A 73 9.44 1.56 -9.19
C ASP A 73 10.37 1.86 -10.36
N PHE A 74 10.49 0.90 -11.28
CA PHE A 74 11.32 1.07 -12.47
C PHE A 74 10.60 1.90 -13.54
N ASN A 75 9.27 1.94 -13.50
CA ASN A 75 8.47 2.52 -14.56
C ASN A 75 8.20 4.01 -14.31
N LEU A 76 8.94 4.86 -15.02
CA LEU A 76 8.82 6.32 -14.96
C LEU A 76 7.60 6.88 -15.73
N LYS A 77 6.68 6.02 -16.20
CA LYS A 77 5.59 6.38 -17.13
C LYS A 77 4.19 5.93 -16.69
#